data_AF-A0A820EI03-F1
#
_entry.id   AF-A0A820EI03-F1
#
_cell.length_a   1.000
_cell.length_b   1.000
_cell.length_c   1.000
_cell.angle_alpha   90.00
_cell.angle_beta   90.00
_cell.angle_gamma   90.00
#
_symmetry.space_group_name_H-M   'P 1'
#
loop_
_entity.id
_entity.type
_entity.pdbx_description
1 polymer ?
#
loop_
_entity_poly.entity_id
_entity_poly.type
_entity_poly.pdbx_seq_one_letter_code
_entity_poly.pdbx_strand_id
1 'polypeptide(L)'
;MLVLASLGSWLPFAIIAIVIIVFSILFTTRYQQKRNRNYLLTCICSTSLIIALLTASLLPTDVILVSFMKNSNGTFKEWTQNQTTRDHIQKYVEIGYYALYGLIIAMAFLINPFLFFYYEEKEEEDQTAAKRICGAIKWTTGLLIFLIILLVLGIFVPQLATLPTDNSTSEWDNVKYLINHFDSSRLQDSISFAIFTLSIIGFFLLTIYTGYGSIAFPLTLIRGKRSARLQQETIEEQRAAIQSQIEIIKKRYPRNVTMPPRDKRKLEELEQKNIALSRNEESIKIVRRSFFFKCRFIYRPLQIFFGVLLLLLAILIFVSLLLSNINKSIHFVNFKQIFAQGNKTLPNPIDIVLTWTGQV
;
A
#
# COMPACT_ATOMS: atom_id res chain seq x y z
N MET A 1 -40.76 10.53 5.39
CA MET A 1 -40.00 10.70 4.13
C MET A 1 -38.56 11.20 4.33
N LEU A 2 -38.30 12.20 5.20
CA LEU A 2 -36.92 12.68 5.49
C LEU A 2 -35.96 11.60 6.01
N VAL A 3 -36.44 10.68 6.86
CA VAL A 3 -35.63 9.57 7.41
C VAL A 3 -35.34 8.48 6.36
N LEU A 4 -36.27 8.24 5.43
CA LEU A 4 -36.06 7.28 4.33
C LEU A 4 -35.08 7.83 3.27
N ALA A 5 -35.13 9.13 3.01
CA ALA A 5 -34.17 9.81 2.15
C ALA A 5 -32.76 9.80 2.77
N SER A 6 -32.63 9.99 4.10
CA SER A 6 -31.33 9.92 4.77
C SER A 6 -30.76 8.50 4.80
N LEU A 7 -31.57 7.46 5.09
CA LEU A 7 -31.13 6.06 5.05
C LEU A 7 -30.67 5.61 3.66
N GLY A 8 -31.34 6.08 2.60
CA GLY A 8 -30.92 5.82 1.21
C GLY A 8 -29.55 6.42 0.88
N SER A 9 -29.20 7.56 1.45
CA SER A 9 -27.90 8.23 1.24
C SER A 9 -26.73 7.46 1.83
N TRP A 10 -26.93 6.78 2.96
CA TRP A 10 -25.86 6.06 3.66
C TRP A 10 -25.66 4.61 3.21
N LEU A 11 -26.64 4.06 2.50
CA LEU A 11 -26.62 2.67 2.03
C LEU A 11 -25.43 2.35 1.10
N PRO A 12 -25.06 3.20 0.11
CA PRO A 12 -23.86 2.97 -0.70
C PRO A 12 -22.58 2.92 0.13
N PHE A 13 -22.45 3.79 1.15
CA PHE A 13 -21.27 3.82 2.02
C PHE A 13 -21.17 2.56 2.88
N ALA A 14 -22.29 2.07 3.40
CA ALA A 14 -22.34 0.82 4.14
C ALA A 14 -21.93 -0.37 3.27
N ILE A 15 -22.40 -0.44 2.02
CA ILE A 15 -22.02 -1.48 1.06
C ILE A 15 -20.51 -1.44 0.78
N ILE A 16 -19.95 -0.26 0.50
CA ILE A 16 -18.52 -0.09 0.24
C ILE A 16 -17.70 -0.53 1.46
N ALA A 17 -18.10 -0.14 2.68
CA ALA A 17 -17.43 -0.56 3.91
C ALA A 17 -17.45 -2.09 4.09
N ILE A 18 -18.58 -2.74 3.84
CA ILE A 18 -18.69 -4.22 3.92
C ILE A 18 -17.77 -4.88 2.89
N VAL A 19 -17.75 -4.38 1.65
CA VAL A 19 -16.85 -4.90 0.60
C VAL A 19 -15.39 -4.77 1.02
N ILE A 20 -14.98 -3.63 1.59
CA ILE A 20 -13.62 -3.40 2.09
C ILE A 20 -13.28 -4.38 3.21
N ILE A 21 -14.19 -4.62 4.16
CA ILE A 21 -13.97 -5.54 5.28
C ILE A 21 -13.80 -6.97 4.75
N VAL A 22 -14.71 -7.44 3.91
CA VAL A 22 -14.67 -8.79 3.33
C VAL A 22 -13.40 -8.97 2.50
N PHE A 23 -13.07 -7.99 1.63
CA PHE A 23 -11.86 -8.02 0.83
C PHE A 23 -10.60 -8.10 1.70
N SER A 24 -10.52 -7.28 2.76
CA SER A 24 -9.34 -7.24 3.62
C SER A 24 -9.11 -8.57 4.35
N ILE A 25 -10.18 -9.18 4.88
CA ILE A 25 -10.11 -10.48 5.56
C ILE A 25 -9.74 -11.59 4.59
N LEU A 26 -10.35 -11.63 3.39
CA LEU A 26 -10.02 -12.62 2.37
C LEU A 26 -8.58 -12.46 1.88
N PHE A 27 -8.12 -11.23 1.68
CA PHE A 27 -6.77 -10.94 1.24
C PHE A 27 -5.73 -11.44 2.26
N THR A 28 -5.85 -11.06 3.53
CA THR A 28 -4.88 -11.46 4.56
C THR A 28 -4.88 -12.97 4.80
N THR A 29 -6.06 -13.60 4.83
CA THR A 29 -6.16 -15.06 4.99
C THR A 29 -5.62 -15.83 3.78
N ARG A 30 -5.71 -15.28 2.56
CA ARG A 30 -5.22 -15.93 1.34
C ARG A 30 -3.70 -15.93 1.22
N TYR A 31 -3.04 -14.85 1.66
CA TYR A 31 -1.59 -14.68 1.58
C TYR A 31 -0.84 -15.19 2.82
N GLN A 32 -1.55 -15.63 3.86
CA GLN A 32 -0.93 -16.22 5.03
C GLN A 32 -0.24 -17.56 4.72
N GLN A 33 1.01 -17.73 5.14
CA GLN A 33 1.70 -19.01 5.06
C GLN A 33 1.03 -20.04 5.99
N LYS A 34 0.68 -21.21 5.44
CA LYS A 34 0.01 -22.29 6.19
C LYS A 34 0.79 -22.83 7.39
N ARG A 35 2.11 -22.61 7.44
CA ARG A 35 3.00 -23.16 8.48
C ARG A 35 2.97 -22.37 9.80
N ASN A 36 2.83 -21.04 9.74
CA ASN A 36 2.92 -20.15 10.90
C ASN A 36 1.63 -19.32 11.05
N ARG A 37 0.48 -19.99 11.21
CA ARG A 37 -0.81 -19.30 11.36
C ARG A 37 -0.97 -18.71 12.76
N ASN A 38 -0.71 -17.42 12.90
CA ASN A 38 -1.00 -16.65 14.11
C ASN A 38 -2.27 -15.82 13.89
N TYR A 39 -3.34 -16.09 14.65
CA TYR A 39 -4.61 -15.37 14.52
C TYR A 39 -4.48 -13.90 14.90
N LEU A 40 -3.71 -13.58 15.95
CA LEU A 40 -3.50 -12.21 16.40
C LEU A 40 -2.83 -11.34 15.32
N LEU A 41 -1.79 -11.88 14.67
CA LEU A 41 -1.12 -11.22 13.54
C LEU A 41 -2.08 -10.97 12.37
N THR A 42 -2.86 -11.98 11.99
CA THR A 42 -3.85 -11.85 10.91
C THR A 42 -4.91 -10.81 11.25
N CYS A 43 -5.43 -10.79 12.48
CA CYS A 43 -6.41 -9.80 12.91
C CYS A 43 -5.85 -8.38 12.83
N ILE A 44 -4.67 -8.12 13.38
CA ILE A 44 -4.07 -6.78 13.37
C ILE A 44 -3.75 -6.33 11.95
N CYS A 45 -3.15 -7.19 11.11
CA CYS A 45 -2.89 -6.87 9.71
C CYS A 45 -4.19 -6.62 8.92
N SER A 46 -5.25 -7.38 9.19
CA SER A 46 -6.56 -7.17 8.55
C SER A 46 -7.15 -5.84 8.99
N THR A 47 -7.12 -5.52 10.28
CA THR A 47 -7.58 -4.25 10.83
C THR A 47 -6.81 -3.08 10.21
N SER A 48 -5.48 -3.14 10.18
CA SER A 48 -4.65 -2.10 9.54
C SER A 48 -4.99 -1.91 8.06
N LEU A 49 -5.28 -3.00 7.33
CA LEU A 49 -5.67 -2.93 5.92
C LEU A 49 -7.08 -2.34 5.74
N ILE A 50 -8.04 -2.72 6.60
CA ILE A 50 -9.41 -2.17 6.60
C ILE A 50 -9.36 -0.67 6.78
N ILE A 51 -8.62 -0.19 7.78
CA ILE A 51 -8.50 1.24 8.08
C ILE A 51 -7.87 1.99 6.91
N ALA A 52 -6.78 1.48 6.33
CA ALA A 52 -6.14 2.11 5.19
C ALA A 52 -7.09 2.24 3.98
N LEU A 53 -7.82 1.16 3.66
CA LEU A 53 -8.78 1.15 2.56
C LEU A 53 -10.01 2.01 2.84
N LEU A 54 -10.49 2.05 4.08
CA LEU A 54 -11.59 2.90 4.51
C LEU A 54 -11.22 4.39 4.35
N THR A 55 -10.01 4.77 4.75
CA THR A 55 -9.51 6.14 4.55
C THR A 55 -9.36 6.49 3.07
N ALA A 56 -8.85 5.58 2.25
CA ALA A 56 -8.77 5.79 0.79
C ALA A 56 -10.16 5.96 0.16
N SER A 57 -11.17 5.25 0.69
CA SER A 57 -12.57 5.36 0.25
C SER A 57 -13.27 6.63 0.75
N LEU A 58 -12.69 7.38 1.69
CA LEU A 58 -13.32 8.58 2.23
C LEU A 58 -13.37 9.71 1.21
N LEU A 59 -12.35 9.83 0.35
CA LEU A 59 -12.30 10.84 -0.71
C LEU A 59 -13.42 10.69 -1.76
N PRO A 60 -13.65 9.52 -2.39
CA PRO A 60 -14.81 9.35 -3.26
C PRO A 60 -16.13 9.46 -2.50
N THR A 61 -16.17 9.04 -1.24
CA THR A 61 -17.35 9.19 -0.36
C THR A 61 -17.72 10.66 -0.18
N ASP A 62 -16.74 11.52 0.05
CA ASP A 62 -16.89 12.96 0.20
C ASP A 62 -17.42 13.60 -1.09
N VAL A 63 -16.84 13.27 -2.24
CA VAL A 63 -17.33 13.74 -3.55
C VAL A 63 -18.78 13.33 -3.79
N ILE A 64 -19.13 12.08 -3.48
CA ILE A 64 -20.51 11.56 -3.61
C ILE A 64 -21.44 12.28 -2.62
N LEU A 65 -21.00 12.51 -1.39
CA LEU A 65 -21.80 13.18 -0.37
C LEU A 65 -22.12 14.62 -0.79
N VAL A 66 -21.13 15.38 -1.26
CA VAL A 66 -21.32 16.74 -1.78
C VAL A 66 -22.23 16.73 -3.01
N SER A 67 -22.05 15.77 -3.91
CA SER A 67 -22.93 15.57 -5.07
C SER A 67 -24.36 15.27 -4.63
N PHE A 68 -24.55 14.44 -3.61
CA PHE A 68 -25.86 14.04 -3.10
C PHE A 68 -26.61 15.20 -2.43
N MET A 69 -25.89 16.17 -1.85
CA MET A 69 -26.47 17.39 -1.29
C MET A 69 -27.00 18.36 -2.37
N LYS A 70 -26.58 18.21 -3.63
CA LYS A 70 -26.96 19.08 -4.73
C LYS A 70 -28.00 18.41 -5.66
N ASN A 71 -28.80 19.23 -6.32
CA ASN A 71 -29.64 18.86 -7.44
C ASN A 71 -28.85 18.93 -8.75
N SER A 72 -29.37 18.36 -9.84
CA SER A 72 -28.78 18.45 -11.18
C SER A 72 -28.56 19.89 -11.66
N ASN A 73 -29.35 20.84 -11.13
CA ASN A 73 -29.26 22.26 -11.46
C ASN A 73 -28.18 23.01 -10.63
N GLY A 74 -27.40 22.30 -9.81
CA GLY A 74 -26.37 22.87 -8.93
C GLY A 74 -26.90 23.49 -7.63
N THR A 75 -28.22 23.60 -7.47
CA THR A 75 -28.87 24.10 -6.24
C THR A 75 -28.89 23.05 -5.14
N PHE A 76 -28.87 23.47 -3.87
CA PHE A 76 -28.99 22.55 -2.74
C PHE A 76 -30.40 21.95 -2.65
N LYS A 77 -30.49 20.68 -2.27
CA LYS A 77 -31.77 20.02 -1.97
C LYS A 77 -32.44 20.67 -0.76
N GLU A 78 -33.76 20.57 -0.66
CA GLU A 78 -34.56 21.18 0.41
C GLU A 78 -34.05 20.83 1.82
N TRP A 79 -33.63 19.59 2.04
CA TRP A 79 -33.07 19.13 3.32
C TRP A 79 -31.65 19.69 3.64
N THR A 80 -30.99 20.30 2.66
CA THR A 80 -29.63 20.92 2.77
C THR A 80 -29.62 22.42 2.54
N GLN A 81 -30.79 23.06 2.35
CA GLN A 81 -30.85 24.52 2.14
C GLN A 81 -30.40 25.31 3.38
N ASN A 82 -30.61 24.75 4.57
CA ASN A 82 -30.16 25.35 5.83
C ASN A 82 -28.64 25.29 5.99
N GLN A 83 -28.01 26.44 6.26
CA GLN A 83 -26.57 26.56 6.51
C GLN A 83 -26.12 25.67 7.68
N THR A 84 -26.88 25.69 8.78
CA THR A 84 -26.56 24.93 10.00
C THR A 84 -26.48 23.43 9.76
N THR A 85 -27.39 22.87 8.97
CA THR A 85 -27.37 21.44 8.60
C THR A 85 -26.12 21.08 7.79
N ARG A 86 -25.66 21.96 6.90
CA ARG A 86 -24.43 21.76 6.13
C ARG A 86 -23.20 21.77 7.02
N ASP A 87 -23.12 22.75 7.93
CA ASP A 87 -21.99 22.89 8.86
C ASP A 87 -21.88 21.66 9.79
N HIS A 88 -23.02 21.12 10.25
CA HIS A 88 -23.03 19.87 11.02
C HIS A 88 -22.48 18.69 10.21
N ILE A 89 -22.96 18.49 8.98
CA ILE A 89 -22.48 17.39 8.11
C ILE A 89 -20.99 17.52 7.83
N GLN A 90 -20.52 18.74 7.50
CA GLN A 90 -19.11 19.02 7.26
C GLN A 90 -18.27 18.68 8.49
N LYS A 91 -18.70 19.09 9.69
CA LYS A 91 -18.01 18.79 10.94
C LYS A 91 -17.92 17.28 11.23
N TYR A 92 -18.97 16.51 10.96
CA TYR A 92 -18.92 15.05 11.13
C TYR A 92 -17.95 14.37 10.17
N VAL A 93 -17.92 14.80 8.91
CA VAL A 93 -16.99 14.29 7.90
C VAL A 93 -15.55 14.66 8.27
N GLU A 94 -15.30 15.89 8.70
CA GLU A 94 -14.00 16.37 9.17
C GLU A 94 -13.49 15.54 10.36
N ILE A 95 -14.32 15.33 11.38
CA ILE A 95 -14.00 14.45 12.52
C ILE A 95 -13.68 13.03 12.03
N GLY A 96 -14.43 12.52 11.05
CA GLY A 96 -14.18 11.23 10.42
C GLY A 96 -12.80 11.12 9.78
N TYR A 97 -12.38 12.15 9.04
CA TYR A 97 -11.03 12.24 8.47
C TYR A 97 -9.96 12.21 9.57
N TYR A 98 -10.07 13.08 10.58
CA TYR A 98 -9.08 13.14 11.65
C TYR A 98 -9.01 11.84 12.46
N ALA A 99 -10.14 11.21 12.74
CA ALA A 99 -10.18 9.93 13.44
C ALA A 99 -9.51 8.81 12.64
N LEU A 100 -9.82 8.69 11.34
CA LEU A 100 -9.25 7.64 10.49
C LEU A 100 -7.75 7.85 10.21
N TYR A 101 -7.33 9.09 9.93
CA TYR A 101 -5.91 9.39 9.77
C TYR A 101 -5.12 9.24 11.07
N GLY A 102 -5.67 9.68 12.20
CA GLY A 102 -5.07 9.44 13.51
C GLY A 102 -4.89 7.95 13.81
N LEU A 103 -5.88 7.13 13.42
CA LEU A 103 -5.80 5.68 13.57
C LEU A 103 -4.76 5.06 12.61
N ILE A 104 -4.63 5.55 11.37
CA ILE A 104 -3.53 5.16 10.47
C ILE A 104 -2.18 5.46 11.11
N ILE A 105 -1.99 6.66 11.68
CA ILE A 105 -0.74 7.03 12.34
C ILE A 105 -0.45 6.07 13.51
N ALA A 106 -1.44 5.78 14.35
CA ALA A 106 -1.31 4.83 15.45
C ALA A 106 -0.96 3.41 14.94
N MET A 107 -1.62 2.94 13.88
CA MET A 107 -1.32 1.64 13.28
C MET A 107 0.09 1.61 12.68
N ALA A 108 0.52 2.68 11.99
CA ALA A 108 1.77 2.76 11.27
C ALA A 108 3.01 2.92 12.19
N PHE A 109 2.90 3.72 13.25
CA PHE A 109 4.04 4.05 14.12
C PHE A 109 4.06 3.29 15.46
N LEU A 110 2.91 2.78 15.92
CA LEU A 110 2.81 2.07 17.20
C LEU A 110 2.52 0.58 17.01
N ILE A 111 1.36 0.23 16.44
CA ILE A 111 0.86 -1.15 16.48
C ILE A 111 1.62 -2.07 15.50
N ASN A 112 1.75 -1.68 14.22
CA ASN A 112 2.43 -2.52 13.23
C ASN A 112 3.92 -2.71 13.54
N PRO A 113 4.70 -1.66 13.89
CA PRO A 113 6.09 -1.86 14.26
C PRO A 113 6.26 -2.69 15.54
N PHE A 114 5.40 -2.49 16.55
CA PHE A 114 5.42 -3.32 17.75
C PHE A 114 5.25 -4.79 17.43
N LEU A 115 4.28 -5.09 16.57
CA LEU A 115 4.00 -6.45 16.17
C LEU A 115 5.12 -7.06 15.34
N PHE A 116 5.72 -6.27 14.45
CA PHE A 116 6.88 -6.68 13.65
C PHE A 116 8.04 -7.11 14.56
N PHE A 117 8.48 -6.25 15.48
CA PHE A 117 9.59 -6.57 16.39
C PHE A 117 9.25 -7.71 17.36
N TYR A 118 8.00 -7.77 17.85
CA TYR A 118 7.55 -8.86 18.73
C TYR A 118 7.63 -10.24 18.08
N TYR A 119 7.34 -10.34 16.77
CA TYR A 119 7.44 -11.60 16.04
C TYR A 119 8.84 -11.90 15.52
N GLU A 120 9.65 -10.90 15.22
CA GLU A 120 11.07 -11.09 14.86
C GLU A 120 11.84 -11.72 16.05
N GLU A 121 11.64 -11.21 17.26
CA GLU A 121 12.23 -11.75 18.50
C GLU A 121 11.67 -13.14 18.89
N LYS A 122 10.62 -13.63 18.21
CA LYS A 122 10.13 -15.00 18.41
C LYS A 122 11.02 -16.02 17.69
N GLU A 123 11.70 -15.63 16.60
CA GLU A 123 12.54 -16.53 15.82
C GLU A 123 13.91 -16.77 16.46
N GLU A 124 14.34 -15.87 17.36
CA GLU A 124 15.50 -16.05 18.23
C GLU A 124 15.10 -16.75 19.55
N GLU A 125 15.46 -18.03 19.67
CA GLU A 125 15.34 -18.99 20.82
C GLU A 125 14.72 -18.54 22.16
N ASP A 126 13.79 -19.35 22.70
CA ASP A 126 13.37 -19.52 24.13
C ASP A 126 13.31 -18.29 25.06
N GLN A 127 13.00 -17.11 24.53
CA GLN A 127 12.77 -15.93 25.37
C GLN A 127 11.38 -15.93 26.05
N THR A 128 11.35 -15.57 27.33
CA THR A 128 10.12 -15.31 28.09
C THR A 128 9.32 -14.17 27.45
N ALA A 129 7.98 -14.29 27.41
CA ALA A 129 7.09 -13.29 26.78
C ALA A 129 7.31 -11.85 27.28
N ALA A 130 7.69 -11.66 28.55
CA ALA A 130 7.99 -10.35 29.12
C ALA A 130 9.26 -9.70 28.52
N LYS A 131 10.31 -10.50 28.25
CA LYS A 131 11.52 -9.99 27.59
C LYS A 131 11.24 -9.57 26.16
N ARG A 132 10.40 -10.33 25.45
CA ARG A 132 9.95 -10.02 24.07
C ARG A 132 9.16 -8.71 23.99
N ILE A 133 8.28 -8.47 24.96
CA ILE A 133 7.52 -7.21 24.99
C ILE A 133 8.47 -6.03 25.27
N CYS A 134 9.43 -6.19 26.17
CA CYS A 134 10.43 -5.16 26.47
C CYS A 134 11.33 -4.84 25.27
N GLY A 135 11.79 -5.87 24.56
CA GLY A 135 12.59 -5.75 23.34
C GLY A 135 11.81 -5.03 22.22
N ALA A 136 10.59 -5.48 21.94
CA ALA A 136 9.70 -4.83 20.99
C ALA A 136 9.40 -3.36 21.35
N ILE A 137 9.14 -3.03 22.62
CA ILE A 137 8.93 -1.64 23.06
C ILE A 137 10.18 -0.79 22.81
N LYS A 138 11.37 -1.30 23.12
CA LYS A 138 12.63 -0.56 22.91
C LYS A 138 12.79 -0.13 21.45
N TRP A 139 12.54 -1.04 20.50
CA TRP A 139 12.69 -0.76 19.07
C TRP A 139 11.57 0.12 18.50
N THR A 140 10.33 -0.07 18.95
CA THR A 140 9.21 0.82 18.56
C THR A 140 9.37 2.24 19.06
N THR A 141 10.05 2.43 20.20
CA THR A 141 10.30 3.75 20.76
C THR A 141 11.04 4.66 19.78
N GLY A 142 11.92 4.14 18.93
CA GLY A 142 12.60 4.93 17.90
C GLY A 142 11.63 5.55 16.88
N LEU A 143 10.63 4.78 16.43
CA LEU A 143 9.59 5.27 15.52
C LEU A 143 8.63 6.25 16.22
N LEU A 144 8.36 6.01 17.50
CA LEU A 144 7.55 6.91 18.32
C LEU A 144 8.25 8.26 18.56
N ILE A 145 9.56 8.27 18.81
CA ILE A 145 10.36 9.51 18.90
C ILE A 145 10.29 10.28 17.58
N PHE A 146 10.45 9.60 16.44
CA PHE A 146 10.31 10.23 15.13
C PHE A 146 8.92 10.86 14.94
N LEU A 147 7.84 10.16 15.33
CA LEU A 147 6.49 10.71 15.29
C LEU A 147 6.32 11.93 16.20
N ILE A 148 6.88 11.90 17.42
CA ILE A 148 6.84 13.04 18.35
C ILE A 148 7.56 14.24 17.74
N ILE A 149 8.75 14.06 17.15
CA ILE A 149 9.48 15.14 16.48
C ILE A 149 8.63 15.75 15.37
N LEU A 150 7.97 14.91 14.56
CA LEU A 150 7.13 15.35 13.46
C LEU A 150 5.89 16.13 13.94
N LEU A 151 5.26 15.70 15.04
CA LEU A 151 4.15 16.43 15.67
C LEU A 151 4.61 17.75 16.30
N VAL A 152 5.75 17.76 16.98
CA VAL A 152 6.37 18.97 17.54
C VAL A 152 6.65 19.98 16.42
N LEU A 153 7.27 19.55 15.32
CA LEU A 153 7.46 20.39 14.14
C LEU A 153 6.11 20.89 13.60
N GLY A 154 5.08 20.05 13.56
CA GLY A 154 3.74 20.44 13.15
C GLY A 154 3.07 21.49 14.04
N ILE A 155 3.41 21.57 15.32
CA ILE A 155 2.92 22.62 16.22
C ILE A 155 3.62 23.96 15.91
N PHE A 156 4.92 23.93 15.66
CA PHE A 156 5.75 25.14 15.57
C PHE A 156 5.87 25.73 14.14
N VAL A 157 5.89 24.89 13.10
CA VAL A 157 6.10 25.31 11.70
C VAL A 157 5.01 26.24 11.15
N PRO A 158 3.70 25.99 11.35
CA PRO A 158 2.65 26.88 10.84
C PRO A 158 2.72 28.30 11.41
N GLN A 159 3.30 28.45 12.61
CA GLN A 159 3.33 29.71 13.36
C GLN A 159 4.52 30.59 12.96
N LEU A 160 5.62 30.00 12.49
CA LEU A 160 6.74 30.75 11.89
C LEU A 160 6.28 31.63 10.72
N ALA A 161 5.20 31.26 10.03
CA ALA A 161 4.62 32.05 8.95
C ALA A 161 3.73 33.21 9.42
N THR A 162 3.25 33.20 10.67
CA THR A 162 2.29 34.18 11.22
C THR A 162 2.86 35.09 12.31
N LEU A 163 4.15 34.94 12.66
CA LEU A 163 4.80 35.81 13.64
C LEU A 163 4.92 37.24 13.09
N PRO A 164 4.39 38.27 13.78
CA PRO A 164 4.76 39.64 13.50
C PRO A 164 6.26 39.81 13.75
N THR A 165 6.95 40.46 12.81
CA THR A 165 8.39 40.71 12.84
C THR A 165 8.71 41.78 13.89
N ASP A 166 8.57 41.46 15.17
CA ASP A 166 9.06 42.29 16.27
C ASP A 166 10.36 41.71 16.81
N ASN A 167 11.45 42.44 16.55
CA ASN A 167 12.83 41.97 16.63
C ASN A 167 13.39 41.89 18.06
N SER A 168 12.52 41.93 19.09
CA SER A 168 12.92 42.29 20.46
C SER A 168 12.42 41.36 21.57
N THR A 169 11.71 40.28 21.27
CA THR A 169 11.35 39.23 22.24
C THR A 169 12.30 38.04 22.12
N SER A 170 12.75 37.49 23.26
CA SER A 170 13.63 36.32 23.24
C SER A 170 12.89 35.12 22.63
N GLU A 171 13.59 34.30 21.84
CA GLU A 171 13.02 33.10 21.23
C GLU A 171 12.38 32.15 22.28
N TRP A 172 12.89 32.18 23.51
CA TRP A 172 12.36 31.45 24.65
C TRP A 172 11.02 31.99 25.17
N ASP A 173 10.80 33.31 25.14
CA ASP A 173 9.51 33.89 25.53
C ASP A 173 8.43 33.55 24.50
N ASN A 174 8.80 33.48 23.22
CA ASN A 174 7.92 32.98 22.16
C ASN A 174 7.56 31.51 22.41
N VAL A 175 8.53 30.62 22.64
CA VAL A 175 8.25 29.20 22.96
C VAL A 175 7.36 29.07 24.21
N LYS A 176 7.57 29.89 25.23
CA LYS A 176 6.78 29.86 26.47
C LYS A 176 5.35 30.37 26.26
N TYR A 177 5.16 31.40 25.45
CA TYR A 177 3.85 31.86 24.99
C TYR A 177 3.12 30.78 24.20
N LEU A 178 3.84 30.07 23.31
CA LEU A 178 3.29 28.97 22.52
C LEU A 178 2.88 27.77 23.40
N ILE A 179 3.63 27.43 24.45
CA ILE A 179 3.24 26.36 25.38
C ILE A 179 2.03 26.75 26.23
N ASN A 180 1.96 28.00 26.68
CA ASN A 180 0.88 28.46 27.56
C ASN A 180 -0.47 28.62 26.85
N HIS A 181 -0.48 28.79 25.52
CA HIS A 181 -1.70 28.91 24.72
C HIS A 181 -2.08 27.61 24.00
N PHE A 182 -1.73 26.44 24.56
CA PHE A 182 -1.99 25.14 23.93
C PHE A 182 -3.50 24.84 23.86
N ASP A 183 -4.15 25.26 22.78
CA ASP A 183 -5.55 24.96 22.48
C ASP A 183 -5.69 23.68 21.63
N SER A 184 -6.85 23.04 21.74
CA SER A 184 -7.21 21.81 20.99
C SER A 184 -7.10 21.96 19.47
N SER A 185 -7.27 23.17 18.93
CA SER A 185 -7.05 23.50 17.52
C SER A 185 -5.61 23.28 17.06
N ARG A 186 -4.63 23.46 17.95
CA ARG A 186 -3.19 23.38 17.63
C ARG A 186 -2.72 21.94 17.44
N LEU A 187 -3.39 21.00 18.12
CA LEU A 187 -3.17 19.57 17.90
C LEU A 187 -3.68 19.15 16.52
N GLN A 188 -4.79 19.73 16.04
CA GLN A 188 -5.35 19.46 14.72
C GLN A 188 -4.39 19.92 13.60
N ASP A 189 -3.78 21.09 13.76
CA ASP A 189 -2.78 21.60 12.82
C ASP A 189 -1.53 20.71 12.77
N SER A 190 -1.06 20.26 13.93
CA SER A 190 0.08 19.33 14.04
C SER A 190 -0.18 17.98 13.38
N ILE A 191 -1.36 17.39 13.62
CA ILE A 191 -1.78 16.14 12.97
C ILE A 191 -1.87 16.34 11.45
N SER A 192 -2.42 17.47 10.99
CA SER A 192 -2.49 17.79 9.56
C SER A 192 -1.10 17.89 8.92
N PHE A 193 -0.18 18.62 9.56
CA PHE A 193 1.22 18.71 9.12
C PHE A 193 1.90 17.35 9.04
N ALA A 194 1.68 16.51 10.06
CA ALA A 194 2.20 15.16 10.10
C ALA A 194 1.72 14.31 8.91
N ILE A 195 0.41 14.35 8.64
CA ILE A 195 -0.21 13.64 7.52
C ILE A 195 0.35 14.13 6.19
N PHE A 196 0.47 15.45 5.97
CA PHE A 196 1.00 15.99 4.72
C PHE A 196 2.46 15.60 4.49
N THR A 197 3.30 15.72 5.52
CA THR A 197 4.73 15.35 5.43
C THR A 197 4.88 13.86 5.10
N LEU A 198 4.15 13.00 5.81
CA LEU A 198 4.16 11.56 5.55
C LEU A 198 3.60 11.22 4.16
N SER A 199 2.59 11.96 3.70
CA SER A 199 1.98 11.78 2.38
C SER A 199 2.93 12.18 1.26
N ILE A 200 3.76 13.22 1.41
CA ILE A 200 4.78 13.59 0.42
C ILE A 200 5.81 12.48 0.26
N ILE A 201 6.34 11.98 1.39
CA ILE A 201 7.30 10.88 1.39
C ILE A 201 6.67 9.62 0.79
N GLY A 202 5.45 9.28 1.23
CA GLY A 202 4.69 8.14 0.74
C GLY A 202 4.36 8.24 -0.75
N PHE A 203 3.99 9.42 -1.25
CA PHE A 203 3.72 9.67 -2.66
C PHE A 203 4.97 9.49 -3.52
N PHE A 204 6.12 9.97 -3.06
CA PHE A 204 7.39 9.76 -3.75
C PHE A 204 7.73 8.27 -3.87
N LEU A 205 7.65 7.53 -2.75
CA LEU A 205 7.89 6.09 -2.73
C LEU A 205 6.88 5.32 -3.61
N LEU A 206 5.61 5.68 -3.52
CA LEU A 206 4.53 5.08 -4.31
C LEU A 206 4.74 5.33 -5.80
N THR A 207 5.20 6.51 -6.19
CA THR A 207 5.49 6.85 -7.59
C THR A 207 6.60 5.98 -8.16
N ILE A 208 7.70 5.78 -7.41
CA ILE A 208 8.80 4.89 -7.84
C ILE A 208 8.32 3.44 -7.94
N TYR A 209 7.64 2.95 -6.91
CA TYR A 209 7.16 1.57 -6.85
C TYR A 209 6.13 1.28 -7.96
N THR A 210 5.14 2.15 -8.12
CA THR A 210 4.09 2.03 -9.13
C THR A 210 4.63 2.24 -10.53
N GLY A 211 5.60 3.14 -10.71
CA GLY A 211 6.29 3.35 -11.98
C GLY A 211 6.99 2.07 -12.46
N TYR A 212 7.78 1.44 -11.58
CA TYR A 212 8.41 0.15 -11.90
C TYR A 212 7.37 -0.94 -12.14
N GLY A 213 6.36 -1.05 -11.27
CA GLY A 213 5.30 -2.05 -11.38
C GLY A 213 4.49 -1.93 -12.68
N SER A 214 4.20 -0.71 -13.12
CA SER A 214 3.41 -0.44 -14.33
C SER A 214 4.11 -0.88 -15.61
N ILE A 215 5.45 -0.87 -15.62
CA ILE A 215 6.25 -1.36 -16.76
C ILE A 215 6.54 -2.86 -16.61
N ALA A 216 6.90 -3.31 -15.41
CA ALA A 216 7.23 -4.71 -15.15
C ALA A 216 6.02 -5.64 -15.32
N PHE A 217 4.81 -5.20 -14.96
CA PHE A 217 3.60 -6.00 -15.07
C PHE A 217 3.31 -6.45 -16.52
N PRO A 218 3.13 -5.57 -17.53
CA PRO A 218 2.91 -5.98 -18.91
C PRO A 218 4.08 -6.79 -19.46
N LEU A 219 5.33 -6.46 -19.11
CA LEU A 219 6.51 -7.23 -19.55
C LEU A 219 6.52 -8.65 -18.99
N THR A 220 6.17 -8.84 -17.71
CA THR A 220 6.03 -10.18 -17.12
C THR A 220 4.83 -10.95 -17.68
N LEU A 221 3.79 -10.22 -18.13
CA LEU A 221 2.63 -10.78 -18.78
C LEU A 221 2.98 -11.32 -20.18
N ILE A 222 3.73 -10.55 -20.97
CA ILE A 222 4.23 -10.93 -22.31
C ILE A 222 5.27 -12.05 -22.22
N ARG A 223 6.28 -11.90 -21.34
CA ARG A 223 7.36 -12.89 -21.16
C ARG A 223 6.83 -14.24 -20.67
N GLY A 224 5.72 -14.21 -19.93
CA GLY A 224 5.10 -15.40 -19.34
C GLY A 224 5.98 -16.07 -18.28
N LYS A 225 5.44 -17.13 -17.66
CA LYS A 225 6.22 -17.99 -16.75
C LYS A 225 6.81 -19.14 -17.57
N ARG A 226 8.07 -19.51 -17.28
CA ARG A 226 8.75 -20.69 -17.85
C ARG A 226 7.78 -21.88 -17.85
N SER A 227 7.74 -22.65 -18.93
CA SER A 227 6.72 -23.70 -19.05
C SER A 227 6.86 -24.64 -17.86
N ALA A 228 5.74 -24.97 -17.19
CA ALA A 228 5.79 -25.81 -16.00
C ALA A 228 6.35 -27.21 -16.33
N ARG A 229 6.23 -27.64 -17.59
CA ARG A 229 6.85 -28.86 -18.13
C ARG A 229 8.38 -28.75 -18.12
N LEU A 230 8.93 -27.68 -18.69
CA LEU A 230 10.38 -27.45 -18.68
C LEU A 230 10.91 -27.27 -17.25
N GLN A 231 10.15 -26.60 -16.38
CA GLN A 231 10.51 -26.48 -14.95
C GLN A 231 10.50 -27.83 -14.24
N GLN A 232 9.52 -28.68 -14.50
CA GLN A 232 9.44 -30.03 -13.93
C GLN A 232 10.62 -30.88 -14.42
N GLU A 233 10.91 -30.85 -15.73
CA GLU A 233 12.03 -31.57 -16.34
C GLU A 233 13.38 -31.12 -15.76
N THR A 234 13.62 -29.82 -15.64
CA THR A 234 14.83 -29.30 -14.99
C THR A 234 14.93 -29.72 -13.51
N ILE A 235 13.81 -29.75 -12.78
CA ILE A 235 13.80 -30.20 -11.37
C ILE A 235 14.07 -31.70 -11.28
N GLU A 236 13.50 -32.50 -12.17
CA GLU A 236 13.73 -33.95 -12.26
C GLU A 236 15.21 -34.24 -12.59
N GLU A 237 15.81 -33.52 -13.54
CA GLU A 237 17.24 -33.61 -13.86
C GLU A 237 18.14 -33.25 -12.66
N GLN A 238 17.87 -32.11 -12.00
CA GLN A 238 18.62 -31.68 -10.82
C GLN A 238 18.51 -32.69 -9.67
N ARG A 239 17.32 -33.26 -9.48
CA ARG A 239 17.07 -34.27 -8.47
C ARG A 239 17.80 -35.57 -8.76
N ALA A 240 17.80 -36.02 -10.02
CA ALA A 240 18.59 -37.18 -10.45
C ALA A 240 20.09 -36.98 -10.21
N ALA A 241 20.62 -35.77 -10.50
CA ALA A 241 22.02 -35.43 -10.26
C ALA A 241 22.38 -35.37 -8.76
N ILE A 242 21.49 -34.87 -7.89
CA ILE A 242 21.72 -34.85 -6.43
C ILE A 242 21.63 -36.27 -5.86
N GLN A 243 20.64 -37.06 -6.29
CA GLN A 243 20.45 -38.43 -5.83
C GLN A 243 21.67 -39.30 -6.17
N SER A 244 22.24 -39.14 -7.37
CA SER A 244 23.46 -39.86 -7.76
C SER A 244 24.66 -39.46 -6.89
N GLN A 245 24.82 -38.18 -6.53
CA GLN A 245 25.87 -37.73 -5.61
C GLN A 245 25.70 -38.30 -4.20
N ILE A 246 24.46 -38.35 -3.70
CA ILE A 246 24.13 -38.97 -2.41
C ILE A 246 24.50 -40.45 -2.43
N GLU A 247 24.16 -41.17 -3.50
CA GLU A 247 24.50 -42.58 -3.67
C GLU A 247 26.00 -42.82 -3.77
N ILE A 248 26.75 -41.96 -4.48
CA ILE A 248 28.21 -42.05 -4.57
C ILE A 248 28.85 -41.89 -3.18
N ILE A 249 28.40 -40.91 -2.39
CA ILE A 249 28.90 -40.69 -1.03
C ILE A 249 28.52 -41.88 -0.12
N LYS A 250 27.28 -42.36 -0.19
CA LYS A 250 26.82 -43.53 0.59
C LYS A 250 27.52 -44.83 0.20
N LYS A 251 27.89 -45.01 -1.07
CA LYS A 251 28.68 -46.17 -1.54
C LYS A 251 30.13 -46.11 -1.06
N ARG A 252 30.73 -44.92 -1.03
CA ARG A 252 32.12 -44.72 -0.55
C ARG A 252 32.25 -45.02 0.94
N TYR A 253 31.19 -44.79 1.71
CA TYR A 253 31.14 -45.02 3.16
C TYR A 253 29.96 -45.96 3.51
N PRO A 254 30.13 -47.29 3.35
CA PRO A 254 29.13 -48.24 3.80
C PRO A 254 28.95 -48.14 5.33
N ARG A 255 27.81 -48.60 5.85
CA ARG A 255 27.32 -48.40 7.24
C ARG A 255 28.32 -48.62 8.39
N ASN A 256 29.41 -49.36 8.15
CA ASN A 256 30.42 -49.71 9.16
C ASN A 256 31.67 -48.81 9.11
N VAL A 257 31.74 -47.83 8.20
CA VAL A 257 32.88 -46.91 8.06
C VAL A 257 32.50 -45.53 8.59
N THR A 258 33.35 -44.97 9.46
CA THR A 258 33.18 -43.63 10.00
C THR A 258 33.36 -42.59 8.89
N MET A 259 32.31 -41.78 8.66
CA MET A 259 32.30 -40.75 7.63
C MET A 259 33.05 -39.50 8.13
N PRO A 260 33.99 -38.92 7.35
CA PRO A 260 34.67 -37.69 7.73
C PRO A 260 33.67 -36.53 7.86
N PRO A 261 33.90 -35.57 8.79
CA PRO A 261 32.94 -34.51 9.11
C PRO A 261 32.61 -33.60 7.92
N ARG A 262 33.54 -33.43 6.97
CA ARG A 262 33.31 -32.68 5.73
C ARG A 262 32.28 -33.35 4.82
N ASP A 263 32.39 -34.66 4.62
CA ASP A 263 31.49 -35.42 3.76
C ASP A 263 30.13 -35.61 4.43
N LYS A 264 30.09 -35.71 5.75
CA LYS A 264 28.83 -35.70 6.52
C LYS A 264 28.04 -34.40 6.32
N ARG A 265 28.70 -33.23 6.45
CA ARG A 265 28.06 -31.93 6.19
C ARG A 265 27.57 -31.81 4.74
N LYS A 266 28.37 -32.26 3.78
CA LYS A 266 28.00 -32.24 2.36
C LYS A 266 26.81 -33.15 2.07
N LEU A 267 26.75 -34.31 2.71
CA LEU A 267 25.61 -35.23 2.60
C LEU A 267 24.33 -34.59 3.18
N GLU A 268 24.42 -33.98 4.36
CA GLU A 268 23.30 -33.26 4.98
C GLU A 268 22.80 -32.11 4.09
N GLU A 269 23.71 -31.33 3.50
CA GLU A 269 23.36 -30.26 2.55
C GLU A 269 22.64 -30.80 1.30
N LEU A 270 23.15 -31.89 0.71
CA LEU A 270 22.52 -32.53 -0.45
C LEU A 270 21.15 -33.12 -0.12
N GLU A 271 20.98 -33.73 1.05
CA GLU A 271 19.69 -34.25 1.51
C GLU A 271 18.68 -33.12 1.76
N GLN A 272 19.10 -32.02 2.39
CA GLN A 272 18.26 -30.83 2.55
C GLN A 272 17.83 -30.25 1.19
N LYS A 273 18.76 -30.16 0.23
CA LYS A 273 18.47 -29.68 -1.13
C LYS A 273 17.49 -30.59 -1.86
N ASN A 274 17.61 -31.92 -1.70
CA ASN A 274 16.67 -32.90 -2.27
C ASN A 274 15.26 -32.74 -1.68
N ILE A 275 15.16 -32.57 -0.36
CA ILE A 275 13.87 -32.30 0.31
C ILE A 275 13.24 -31.00 -0.21
N ALA A 276 14.04 -29.94 -0.38
CA ALA A 276 13.57 -28.67 -0.91
C ALA A 276 13.06 -28.80 -2.36
N LEU A 277 13.78 -29.52 -3.22
CA LEU A 277 13.37 -29.78 -4.60
C LEU A 277 12.10 -30.65 -4.67
N SER A 278 11.98 -31.67 -3.83
CA SER A 278 10.79 -32.53 -3.74
C SER A 278 9.53 -31.72 -3.39
N ARG A 279 9.64 -30.78 -2.44
CA ARG A 279 8.54 -29.86 -2.08
C ARG A 279 8.13 -28.97 -3.26
N ASN A 280 9.11 -28.47 -4.01
CA ASN A 280 8.82 -27.66 -5.20
C ASN A 280 8.10 -28.49 -6.27
N GLU A 281 8.51 -29.74 -6.48
CA GLU A 281 7.87 -30.67 -7.42
C GLU A 281 6.38 -30.91 -7.09
N GLU A 282 6.06 -31.14 -5.81
CA GLU A 282 4.67 -31.32 -5.35
C GLU A 282 3.81 -30.06 -5.62
N SER A 283 4.35 -28.87 -5.34
CA SER A 283 3.64 -27.62 -5.59
C SER A 283 3.34 -27.41 -7.09
N ILE A 284 4.28 -27.79 -7.96
CA ILE A 284 4.13 -27.71 -9.43
C ILE A 284 3.10 -28.72 -9.91
N LYS A 285 3.08 -29.94 -9.35
CA LYS A 285 2.08 -30.97 -9.65
C LYS A 285 0.65 -30.52 -9.28
N ILE A 286 0.46 -29.87 -8.14
CA ILE A 286 -0.83 -29.31 -7.72
C ILE A 286 -1.30 -28.22 -8.68
N VAL A 287 -0.40 -27.32 -9.08
CA VAL A 287 -0.69 -26.26 -10.06
C VAL A 287 -1.02 -26.84 -11.44
N ARG A 288 -0.38 -27.94 -11.83
CA ARG A 288 -0.66 -28.67 -13.09
C ARG A 288 -2.01 -29.37 -13.09
N ARG A 289 -2.47 -29.89 -11.94
CA ARG A 289 -3.76 -30.59 -11.81
C ARG A 289 -4.95 -29.63 -11.77
N SER A 290 -4.72 -28.34 -11.48
CA SER A 290 -5.76 -27.31 -11.51
C SER A 290 -6.33 -27.12 -12.91
N PHE A 291 -7.66 -26.97 -12.99
CA PHE A 291 -8.44 -26.74 -14.21
C PHE A 291 -7.86 -25.61 -15.11
N PHE A 292 -7.25 -24.60 -14.49
CA PHE A 292 -6.54 -23.50 -15.15
C PHE A 292 -5.38 -23.92 -16.07
N PHE A 293 -4.76 -25.08 -15.84
CA PHE A 293 -3.69 -25.57 -16.72
C PHE A 293 -4.22 -26.13 -18.04
N LYS A 294 -5.45 -26.68 -18.03
CA LYS A 294 -6.12 -27.23 -19.22
C LYS A 294 -6.61 -26.10 -20.15
N CYS A 295 -7.08 -24.99 -19.57
CA CYS A 295 -7.44 -23.76 -20.30
C CYS A 295 -6.25 -22.85 -20.63
N ARG A 296 -5.01 -23.25 -20.33
CA ARG A 296 -3.80 -22.43 -20.56
C ARG A 296 -3.59 -22.08 -22.04
N PHE A 297 -4.03 -22.95 -22.95
CA PHE A 297 -3.94 -22.70 -24.40
C PHE A 297 -4.72 -21.44 -24.83
N ILE A 298 -5.85 -21.15 -24.17
CA ILE A 298 -6.67 -19.96 -24.43
C ILE A 298 -6.19 -18.77 -23.58
N TYR A 299 -5.80 -19.03 -22.32
CA TYR A 299 -5.38 -17.97 -21.41
C TYR A 299 -4.05 -17.31 -21.81
N ARG A 300 -3.12 -18.04 -22.45
CA ARG A 300 -1.81 -17.51 -22.86
C ARG A 300 -1.87 -16.46 -23.97
N PRO A 301 -2.55 -16.68 -25.11
CA PRO A 301 -2.70 -15.65 -26.12
C PRO A 301 -3.45 -14.43 -25.58
N LEU A 302 -4.49 -14.63 -24.76
CA LEU A 302 -5.18 -13.52 -24.07
C LEU A 302 -4.25 -12.75 -23.12
N GLN A 303 -3.39 -13.45 -22.38
CA GLN A 303 -2.41 -12.86 -21.48
C GLN A 303 -1.39 -12.00 -22.24
N ILE A 304 -0.88 -12.49 -23.38
CA ILE A 304 0.07 -11.74 -24.23
C ILE A 304 -0.64 -10.53 -24.85
N PHE A 305 -1.85 -10.71 -25.38
CA PHE A 305 -2.67 -9.63 -25.94
C PHE A 305 -2.89 -8.51 -24.91
N PHE A 306 -3.31 -8.86 -23.70
CA PHE A 306 -3.50 -7.89 -22.62
C PHE A 306 -2.18 -7.22 -22.22
N GLY A 307 -1.07 -7.95 -22.27
CA GLY A 307 0.26 -7.41 -21.98
C GLY A 307 0.70 -6.37 -23.00
N VAL A 308 0.52 -6.65 -24.28
CA VAL A 308 0.80 -5.72 -25.38
C VAL A 308 -0.12 -4.50 -25.31
N LEU A 309 -1.43 -4.72 -25.07
CA LEU A 309 -2.40 -3.64 -24.91
C LEU A 309 -2.01 -2.68 -23.77
N LEU A 310 -1.67 -3.23 -22.59
CA LEU A 310 -1.26 -2.43 -21.44
C LEU A 310 0.07 -1.70 -21.69
N LEU A 311 1.01 -2.32 -22.42
CA LEU A 311 2.26 -1.67 -22.79
C LEU A 311 2.04 -0.51 -23.75
N LEU A 312 1.17 -0.68 -24.75
CA LEU A 312 0.77 0.40 -25.66
C LEU A 312 0.08 1.54 -24.91
N LEU A 313 -0.83 1.20 -23.98
CA LEU A 313 -1.49 2.19 -23.13
C LEU A 313 -0.48 2.95 -22.26
N ALA A 314 0.51 2.27 -21.69
CA ALA A 314 1.56 2.90 -20.89
C ALA A 314 2.41 3.88 -21.74
N ILE A 315 2.77 3.49 -22.97
CA ILE A 315 3.46 4.37 -23.91
C ILE A 315 2.59 5.57 -24.29
N LEU A 316 1.29 5.36 -24.55
CA LEU A 316 0.35 6.44 -24.88
C LEU A 316 0.26 7.46 -23.75
N ILE A 317 0.13 6.99 -22.50
CA ILE A 317 0.10 7.86 -21.31
C ILE A 317 1.42 8.61 -21.17
N PHE A 318 2.55 7.93 -21.33
CA PHE A 318 3.87 8.56 -21.26
C PHE A 318 4.02 9.68 -22.32
N VAL A 319 3.68 9.40 -23.58
CA VAL A 319 3.76 10.37 -24.67
C VAL A 319 2.81 11.55 -24.43
N SER A 320 1.59 11.31 -23.95
CA SER A 320 0.62 12.35 -23.57
C SER A 320 1.17 13.27 -22.47
N LEU A 321 1.73 12.68 -21.40
CA LEU A 321 2.31 13.46 -20.31
C LEU A 321 3.55 14.24 -20.76
N LEU A 322 4.38 13.63 -21.59
CA LEU A 322 5.55 14.29 -22.18
C LEU A 322 5.13 15.50 -23.03
N LEU A 323 4.18 15.32 -23.95
CA LEU A 323 3.64 16.39 -24.79
C LEU A 323 3.00 17.50 -23.95
N SER A 324 2.26 17.16 -22.89
CA SER A 324 1.68 18.15 -21.99
C SER A 324 2.75 18.95 -21.25
N ASN A 325 3.81 18.30 -20.76
CA ASN A 325 4.91 18.98 -20.07
C ASN A 325 5.74 19.84 -21.03
N ILE A 326 5.97 19.38 -22.26
CA ILE A 326 6.61 20.18 -23.32
C ILE A 326 5.75 21.40 -23.65
N ASN A 327 4.44 21.23 -23.82
CA ASN A 327 3.52 22.34 -24.09
C ASN A 327 3.56 23.38 -22.95
N LYS A 328 3.55 22.93 -21.69
CA LYS A 328 3.71 23.80 -20.51
C LYS A 328 5.06 24.53 -20.48
N SER A 329 6.14 23.85 -20.90
CA SER A 329 7.47 24.43 -20.93
C SER A 329 7.64 25.49 -22.03
N ILE A 330 7.00 25.29 -23.19
CA ILE A 330 7.07 26.24 -24.32
C ILE A 330 6.32 27.53 -24.00
N HIS A 331 5.16 27.43 -23.33
CA HIS A 331 4.32 28.58 -22.97
C HIS A 331 4.62 29.12 -21.55
N PHE A 332 5.83 28.93 -21.05
CA PHE A 332 6.22 29.38 -19.72
C PHE A 332 6.33 30.92 -19.66
N VAL A 333 5.23 31.58 -19.28
CA VAL A 333 5.20 33.05 -19.05
C VAL A 333 5.21 33.40 -17.56
N ASN A 334 4.44 32.70 -16.72
CA ASN A 334 4.36 32.92 -15.27
C ASN A 334 3.90 31.66 -14.51
N PHE A 335 4.47 31.36 -13.33
CA PHE A 335 4.12 30.17 -12.52
C PHE A 335 2.62 30.02 -12.21
N LYS A 336 1.90 31.13 -12.02
CA LYS A 336 0.44 31.13 -11.80
C LYS A 336 -0.38 30.85 -13.05
N GLN A 337 0.15 31.11 -14.26
CA GLN A 337 -0.56 30.93 -15.53
C GLN A 337 -0.30 29.56 -16.17
N ILE A 338 0.71 28.80 -15.71
CA ILE A 338 1.06 27.43 -16.21
C ILE A 338 -0.15 26.49 -16.21
N PHE A 339 -1.06 26.64 -15.25
CA PHE A 339 -2.25 25.78 -15.11
C PHE A 339 -3.52 26.39 -15.70
N ALA A 340 -3.52 27.68 -16.04
CA ALA A 340 -4.69 28.41 -16.53
C ALA A 340 -4.71 28.60 -18.05
N GLN A 341 -3.57 28.37 -18.74
CA GLN A 341 -3.46 28.62 -20.17
C GLN A 341 -4.00 27.43 -20.98
N GLY A 342 -5.20 27.60 -21.52
CA GLY A 342 -5.88 26.63 -22.38
C GLY A 342 -5.37 26.56 -23.83
N ASN A 343 -4.31 27.29 -24.19
CA ASN A 343 -3.74 27.23 -25.54
C ASN A 343 -2.90 25.96 -25.70
N LYS A 344 -3.51 24.94 -26.31
CA LYS A 344 -2.87 23.68 -26.67
C LYS A 344 -2.34 23.83 -28.10
N THR A 345 -1.04 24.09 -28.27
CA THR A 345 -0.40 24.06 -29.60
C THR A 345 -0.02 22.65 -30.03
N LEU A 346 0.16 21.74 -29.06
CA LEU A 346 0.52 20.35 -29.31
C LEU A 346 -0.70 19.44 -29.09
N PRO A 347 -1.02 18.52 -30.02
CA PRO A 347 -2.12 17.58 -29.86
C PRO A 347 -1.75 16.55 -28.78
N ASN A 348 -2.50 16.56 -27.67
CA ASN A 348 -2.39 15.53 -26.65
C ASN A 348 -3.39 14.39 -26.95
N PRO A 349 -2.95 13.16 -27.26
CA PRO A 349 -3.83 12.07 -27.65
C PRO A 349 -4.85 11.69 -26.57
N ILE A 350 -4.50 11.74 -25.28
CA ILE A 350 -5.43 11.39 -24.19
C ILE A 350 -6.52 12.46 -24.01
N ASP A 351 -6.13 13.72 -24.15
CA ASP A 351 -7.04 14.86 -24.04
C ASP A 351 -8.06 14.89 -25.19
N ILE A 352 -7.63 14.53 -26.39
CA ILE A 352 -8.52 14.33 -27.55
C ILE A 352 -9.51 13.19 -27.25
N VAL A 353 -9.05 12.05 -26.74
CA VAL A 353 -9.94 10.93 -26.39
C VAL A 353 -10.94 11.34 -25.30
N LEU A 354 -10.49 12.00 -24.24
CA LEU A 354 -11.35 12.43 -23.12
C LEU A 354 -12.40 13.46 -23.55
N THR A 355 -12.01 14.44 -24.35
CA THR A 355 -12.95 15.47 -24.88
C THR A 355 -14.00 14.85 -25.78
N TRP A 356 -13.63 13.87 -26.61
CA TRP A 356 -14.59 13.13 -27.42
C TRP A 356 -15.53 12.26 -26.57
N THR A 357 -15.03 11.57 -25.55
CA THR A 357 -15.87 10.75 -24.66
C THR A 357 -16.79 11.55 -23.76
N GLY A 358 -16.44 12.80 -23.44
CA GLY A 358 -17.28 13.68 -22.61
C GLY A 358 -18.36 14.43 -23.39
N GLN A 359 -18.38 14.33 -24.72
CA GLN A 359 -19.43 14.86 -25.59
C GLN A 359 -20.55 13.86 -25.88
N VAL A 360 -20.34 12.59 -25.52
CA VAL A 360 -21.35 11.50 -25.54
C VAL A 360 -21.97 11.38 -24.16
#